data_AF-A0A0F7VRT2-F1
#
_entry.id   AF-A0A0F7VRT2-F1
#
_cell.length_a   1.000
_cell.length_b   1.000
_cell.length_c   1.000
_cell.angle_alpha   90.00
_cell.angle_beta   90.00
_cell.angle_gamma   90.00
#
_symmetry.space_group_name_H-M   'P 1'
#
loop_
_entity.id
_entity.type
_entity.pdbx_description
1 polymer ?
#
loop_
_entity_poly.entity_id
_entity_poly.type
_entity_poly.pdbx_seq_one_letter_code
_entity_poly.pdbx_strand_id
1 'polypeptide(L)'
;MSPAPVHIGVPSNIIEDYYRFSQRETIGPAQIETGAIRAFATLEGLVDGILASTDSTHVVVCHGNPEQGLLIPFMPGSPHNATGPMAEALADLAKKVAQGQPPLVIDPKLVDAAAKMGVDPAAALRLIGKFALLHSPFGPSRTLHFRACNFGQNNTMLAGYKLLFHTVMVTAPTCRMFYLRIPPGRPGASSPSIPQLAGQQPTTPRTRRRMFGPAPDGTADPLLVDVHDIDGHGRVETLRALLDHPGQGPRWAELLTGHWTNHTAPNFVLPVLWRDTESSFHCPLEGGYRERLTFA
;
A
#
# COMPACT_ATOMS: atom_id res chain seq x y z
N MET A 1 19.06 -0.59 11.93
CA MET A 1 18.45 -1.01 10.65
C MET A 1 18.29 0.24 9.80
N SER A 2 18.59 0.16 8.51
CA SER A 2 18.32 1.26 7.58
C SER A 2 16.81 1.44 7.36
N PRO A 3 16.32 2.67 7.14
CA PRO A 3 14.91 2.90 6.83
C PRO A 3 14.48 2.18 5.55
N ALA A 4 13.31 1.55 5.57
CA ALA A 4 12.81 0.75 4.45
C ALA A 4 12.47 1.64 3.25
N PRO A 5 13.03 1.41 2.05
CA PRO A 5 12.63 2.17 0.87
C PRO A 5 11.18 1.86 0.49
N VAL A 6 10.51 2.88 -0.03
CA VAL A 6 9.12 2.84 -0.48
C VAL A 6 9.09 2.88 -1.99
N HIS A 7 8.51 1.86 -2.60
CA HIS A 7 8.33 1.77 -4.05
C HIS A 7 6.88 2.14 -4.38
N ILE A 8 6.66 3.12 -5.27
CA ILE A 8 5.32 3.61 -5.64
C ILE A 8 5.05 3.34 -7.13
N GLY A 9 4.04 2.51 -7.42
CA GLY A 9 3.70 2.02 -8.77
C GLY A 9 2.86 2.97 -9.62
N VAL A 10 2.27 3.99 -8.99
CA VAL A 10 1.52 5.07 -9.67
C VAL A 10 1.89 6.36 -8.93
N PRO A 11 2.63 7.30 -9.56
CA PRO A 11 2.98 8.57 -8.93
C PRO A 11 1.73 9.25 -8.40
N SER A 12 1.72 9.52 -7.11
CA SER A 12 0.57 10.03 -6.41
C SER A 12 1.07 10.93 -5.29
N ASN A 13 0.88 12.24 -5.48
CA ASN A 13 1.37 13.26 -4.55
C ASN A 13 0.91 13.00 -3.11
N ILE A 14 -0.26 12.39 -2.92
CA ILE A 14 -0.78 12.06 -1.60
C ILE A 14 -0.02 10.91 -0.92
N ILE A 15 0.36 9.87 -1.67
CA ILE A 15 1.15 8.76 -1.13
C ILE A 15 2.57 9.25 -0.83
N GLU A 16 3.16 10.02 -1.75
CA GLU A 16 4.48 10.63 -1.54
C GLU A 16 4.50 11.56 -0.32
N ASP A 17 3.50 12.42 -0.16
CA ASP A 17 3.38 13.30 1.01
C ASP A 17 3.29 12.48 2.30
N TYR A 18 2.53 11.38 2.32
CA TYR A 18 2.46 10.51 3.48
C TYR A 18 3.83 9.97 3.88
N TYR A 19 4.56 9.33 2.96
CA TYR A 19 5.85 8.74 3.31
C TYR A 19 6.94 9.79 3.56
N ARG A 20 6.86 10.95 2.91
CA ARG A 20 7.76 12.09 3.15
C ARG A 20 7.63 12.63 4.56
N PHE A 21 6.40 12.79 5.04
CA PHE A 21 6.15 13.46 6.33
C PHE A 21 5.98 12.48 7.49
N SER A 22 5.37 11.32 7.26
CA SER A 22 5.21 10.31 8.31
C SER A 22 6.49 9.52 8.54
N GLN A 23 7.25 9.22 7.49
CA GLN A 23 8.50 8.44 7.57
C GLN A 23 8.35 7.10 8.32
N ARG A 24 7.13 6.57 8.39
CA ARG A 24 6.79 5.34 9.11
C ARG A 24 5.74 4.55 8.36
N GLU A 25 5.81 3.22 8.51
CA GLU A 25 4.81 2.29 8.00
C GLU A 25 4.41 1.32 9.11
N THR A 26 3.10 1.09 9.29
CA THR A 26 2.59 0.05 10.19
C THR A 26 2.64 -1.30 9.48
N ILE A 27 3.35 -2.28 10.05
CA ILE A 27 3.54 -3.62 9.44
C ILE A 27 2.96 -4.76 10.29
N GLY A 28 2.16 -4.44 11.30
CA GLY A 28 1.65 -5.37 12.30
C GLY A 28 1.57 -4.66 13.66
N PRO A 29 2.00 -5.27 14.78
CA PRO A 29 2.03 -4.60 16.08
C PRO A 29 3.06 -3.47 16.15
N ALA A 30 4.00 -3.43 15.21
CA ALA A 30 5.09 -2.47 15.15
C ALA A 30 4.95 -1.49 13.97
N GLN A 31 5.75 -0.44 14.04
CA GLN A 31 6.04 0.43 12.92
C GLN A 31 7.51 0.29 12.52
N ILE A 32 7.79 0.45 11.23
CA ILE A 32 9.15 0.57 10.70
C ILE A 32 9.35 1.99 10.18
N GLU A 33 10.59 2.46 10.23
CA GLU A 33 10.97 3.70 9.55
C GLU A 33 11.02 3.48 8.05
N THR A 34 10.56 4.47 7.29
CA THR A 34 10.61 4.48 5.82
C THR A 34 11.61 5.51 5.32
N GLY A 35 12.33 5.16 4.26
CA GLY A 35 13.40 5.97 3.68
C GLY A 35 13.07 6.51 2.31
N ALA A 36 13.97 6.25 1.36
CA ALA A 36 13.87 6.75 0.00
C ALA A 36 12.57 6.30 -0.67
N ILE A 37 11.92 7.24 -1.36
CA ILE A 37 10.72 7.00 -2.17
C ILE A 37 11.17 6.83 -3.62
N ARG A 38 10.80 5.72 -4.25
CA ARG A 38 11.16 5.36 -5.62
C ARG A 38 9.90 5.07 -6.42
N ALA A 39 9.73 5.75 -7.55
CA ALA A 39 8.65 5.42 -8.47
C ALA A 39 9.02 4.19 -9.32
N PHE A 40 8.03 3.38 -9.65
CA PHE A 40 8.11 2.36 -10.69
C PHE A 40 6.82 2.39 -11.53
N ALA A 41 6.89 1.90 -12.77
CA ALA A 41 5.73 1.82 -13.65
C ALA A 41 5.42 0.39 -14.10
N THR A 42 6.30 -0.57 -13.80
CA THR A 42 6.22 -1.95 -14.25
C THR A 42 6.72 -2.90 -13.16
N LEU A 43 6.33 -4.18 -13.24
CA LEU A 43 6.86 -5.22 -12.35
C LEU A 43 8.39 -5.31 -12.48
N GLU A 44 8.92 -5.22 -13.69
CA GLU A 44 10.36 -5.15 -13.95
C GLU A 44 11.02 -3.99 -13.20
N GLY A 45 10.45 -2.78 -13.27
CA GLY A 45 10.97 -1.61 -12.57
C GLY A 45 10.92 -1.74 -11.04
N LEU A 46 9.90 -2.41 -10.50
CA LEU A 46 9.85 -2.76 -9.08
C LEU A 46 11.00 -3.70 -8.68
N VAL A 47 11.23 -4.75 -9.48
CA VAL A 47 12.32 -5.71 -9.23
C VAL A 47 13.68 -5.02 -9.32
N ASP A 48 13.89 -4.16 -10.31
CA ASP A 48 15.11 -3.35 -10.43
C ASP A 48 15.31 -2.47 -9.20
N GLY A 49 14.25 -1.83 -8.71
CA GLY A 49 14.28 -1.02 -7.50
C GLY A 49 14.67 -1.80 -6.24
N ILE A 50 14.21 -3.05 -6.12
CA ILE A 50 14.55 -3.96 -5.02
C ILE A 50 15.98 -4.48 -5.15
N LEU A 51 16.41 -4.86 -6.35
CA LEU A 51 17.77 -5.36 -6.62
C LEU A 51 18.84 -4.28 -6.41
N ALA A 52 18.51 -3.02 -6.73
CA ALA A 52 19.39 -1.87 -6.50
C ALA A 52 19.50 -1.45 -5.02
N SER A 53 18.89 -2.20 -4.11
CA SER A 53 18.84 -1.91 -2.68
C SER A 53 19.47 -3.03 -1.86
N THR A 54 20.22 -2.65 -0.83
CA THR A 54 20.77 -3.57 0.17
C THR A 54 19.85 -3.76 1.38
N ASP A 55 18.78 -2.96 1.47
CA ASP A 55 17.79 -3.05 2.54
C ASP A 55 17.05 -4.39 2.55
N SER A 56 16.77 -4.92 3.73
CA SER A 56 16.06 -6.19 3.93
C SER A 56 14.54 -6.05 3.96
N THR A 57 14.01 -4.83 4.08
CA THR A 57 12.58 -4.56 4.17
C THR A 57 12.21 -3.52 3.16
N HIS A 58 11.15 -3.77 2.38
CA HIS A 58 10.64 -2.80 1.41
C HIS A 58 9.13 -2.63 1.57
N VAL A 59 8.66 -1.41 1.33
CA VAL A 59 7.23 -1.10 1.21
C VAL A 59 6.91 -0.92 -0.27
N VAL A 60 5.85 -1.55 -0.75
CA VAL A 60 5.42 -1.47 -2.15
C VAL A 60 3.99 -0.97 -2.19
N VAL A 61 3.77 0.23 -2.75
CA VAL A 61 2.46 0.86 -2.84
C VAL A 61 2.05 0.95 -4.31
N CYS A 62 0.96 0.28 -4.67
CA CYS A 62 0.43 0.26 -6.03
C CYS A 62 -1.03 -0.17 -6.00
N HIS A 63 -1.74 -0.13 -7.13
CA HIS A 63 -3.06 -0.75 -7.18
C HIS A 63 -2.94 -2.27 -7.22
N GLY A 64 -3.88 -2.96 -6.60
CA GLY A 64 -3.99 -4.41 -6.68
C GLY A 64 -5.35 -4.92 -6.23
N ASN A 65 -5.65 -6.18 -6.54
CA ASN A 65 -6.88 -6.84 -6.12
C ASN A 65 -6.62 -8.37 -5.97
N PRO A 66 -7.50 -9.11 -5.29
CA PRO A 66 -7.29 -10.54 -5.04
C PRO A 66 -7.42 -11.43 -6.28
N GLU A 67 -7.97 -10.96 -7.39
CA GLU A 67 -8.15 -11.73 -8.62
C GLU A 67 -6.97 -11.59 -9.60
N GLN A 68 -6.37 -10.41 -9.65
CA GLN A 68 -5.38 -10.00 -10.66
C GLN A 68 -4.00 -9.69 -10.07
N GLY A 69 -3.88 -9.56 -8.74
CA GLY A 69 -2.64 -9.21 -8.07
C GLY A 69 -2.30 -7.73 -8.21
N LEU A 70 -1.03 -7.39 -8.38
CA LEU A 70 -0.63 -6.01 -8.66
C LEU A 70 -1.12 -5.63 -10.05
N LEU A 71 -1.69 -4.42 -10.17
CA LEU A 71 -2.25 -3.87 -11.39
C LEU A 71 -1.25 -2.96 -12.08
N ILE A 72 -0.17 -3.55 -12.57
CA ILE A 72 0.95 -2.88 -13.24
C ILE A 72 1.40 -3.73 -14.43
N PRO A 73 1.82 -3.11 -15.55
CA PRO A 73 2.43 -3.86 -16.64
C PRO A 73 3.62 -4.71 -16.17
N PHE A 74 3.85 -5.86 -16.79
CA PHE A 74 5.01 -6.68 -16.44
C PHE A 74 6.34 -5.96 -16.74
N MET A 75 6.40 -5.26 -17.87
CA MET A 75 7.58 -4.54 -18.35
C MET A 75 7.17 -3.50 -19.40
N PRO A 76 8.08 -2.59 -19.82
CA PRO A 76 7.77 -1.60 -20.84
C PRO A 76 7.26 -2.27 -22.13
N GLY A 77 6.10 -1.81 -22.61
CA GLY A 77 5.46 -2.36 -23.81
C GLY A 77 4.55 -3.58 -23.59
N SER A 78 4.51 -4.15 -22.38
CA SER A 78 3.53 -5.20 -22.04
C SER A 78 2.11 -4.61 -22.01
N PRO A 79 1.15 -5.17 -22.77
CA PRO A 79 -0.25 -4.71 -22.76
C PRO A 79 -1.06 -5.26 -21.57
N HIS A 80 -0.49 -6.20 -20.81
CA HIS A 80 -1.16 -6.88 -19.71
C HIS A 80 -0.63 -6.39 -18.37
N ASN A 81 -1.54 -6.12 -17.44
CA ASN A 81 -1.22 -5.52 -16.14
C ASN A 81 -1.66 -6.37 -14.93
N ALA A 82 -2.21 -7.57 -15.15
CA ALA A 82 -2.61 -8.48 -14.09
C ALA A 82 -1.46 -9.45 -13.79
N THR A 83 -0.60 -9.12 -12.81
CA THR A 83 0.62 -9.91 -12.55
C THR A 83 0.39 -11.13 -11.65
N GLY A 84 -0.72 -11.16 -10.91
CA GLY A 84 -1.08 -12.22 -9.95
C GLY A 84 -1.17 -13.62 -10.55
N PRO A 85 -1.93 -13.84 -11.65
CA PRO A 85 -2.05 -15.16 -12.28
C PRO A 85 -0.73 -15.77 -12.76
N MET A 86 0.31 -14.95 -12.90
CA MET A 86 1.63 -15.38 -13.36
C MET A 86 2.64 -15.61 -12.23
N ALA A 87 2.31 -15.24 -10.98
CA ALA A 87 3.31 -15.16 -9.91
C ALA A 87 4.03 -16.50 -9.66
N GLU A 88 3.29 -17.60 -9.51
CA GLU A 88 3.86 -18.93 -9.29
C GLU A 88 4.63 -19.45 -10.51
N ALA A 89 4.09 -19.28 -11.71
CA ALA A 89 4.74 -19.72 -12.95
C ALA A 89 6.09 -19.01 -13.16
N LEU A 90 6.14 -17.71 -12.89
CA LEU A 90 7.38 -16.94 -12.95
C LEU A 90 8.35 -17.33 -11.83
N ALA A 91 7.85 -17.64 -10.63
CA ALA A 91 8.68 -18.10 -9.51
C ALA A 91 9.38 -19.43 -9.84
N ASP A 92 8.67 -20.38 -10.44
CA ASP A 92 9.23 -21.65 -10.87
C ASP A 92 10.32 -21.49 -11.94
N LEU A 93 10.10 -20.61 -12.92
CA LEU A 93 11.10 -20.31 -13.94
C LEU A 93 12.32 -19.60 -13.35
N ALA A 94 12.10 -18.63 -12.45
CA ALA A 94 13.18 -17.90 -11.77
C ALA A 94 14.04 -18.84 -10.92
N LYS A 95 13.41 -19.76 -10.18
CA LYS A 95 14.10 -20.78 -9.39
C LYS A 95 14.99 -21.67 -10.25
N LYS A 96 14.50 -22.13 -11.40
CA LYS A 96 15.31 -22.92 -12.35
C LYS A 96 16.52 -22.15 -12.88
N VAL A 97 16.32 -20.89 -13.26
CA VAL A 97 17.42 -20.01 -13.70
C VAL A 97 18.45 -19.84 -12.56
N ALA A 98 18.01 -19.60 -11.34
CA ALA A 98 18.89 -19.46 -10.17
C ALA A 98 19.67 -20.75 -9.86
N GLN A 99 19.14 -21.92 -10.21
CA GLN A 99 19.79 -23.22 -10.10
C GLN A 99 20.72 -23.54 -11.28
N GLY A 100 20.99 -22.58 -12.17
CA GLY A 100 21.85 -22.77 -13.34
C GLY A 100 21.18 -23.51 -14.49
N GLN A 101 19.84 -23.58 -14.51
CA GLN A 101 19.04 -24.24 -15.54
C GLN A 101 18.16 -23.23 -16.27
N PRO A 102 18.74 -22.24 -17.00
CA PRO A 102 17.95 -21.27 -17.71
C PRO A 102 17.13 -21.93 -18.84
N PRO A 103 15.82 -21.64 -18.96
CA PRO A 103 15.02 -22.14 -20.06
C PRO A 103 15.52 -21.54 -21.37
N LEU A 104 15.51 -22.35 -22.44
CA LEU A 104 15.74 -21.84 -23.79
C LEU A 104 14.55 -20.97 -24.22
N VAL A 105 14.78 -20.03 -25.14
CA VAL A 105 13.70 -19.17 -25.70
C VAL A 105 12.55 -19.93 -26.36
N ILE A 106 12.79 -21.20 -26.72
CA ILE A 106 11.80 -22.14 -27.28
C ILE A 106 11.14 -23.04 -26.22
N ASP A 107 11.50 -22.90 -24.94
CA ASP A 107 10.90 -23.67 -23.85
C ASP A 107 9.40 -23.38 -23.77
N PRO A 108 8.52 -24.39 -23.81
CA PRO A 108 7.08 -24.18 -23.83
C PRO A 108 6.54 -23.37 -22.64
N LYS A 109 7.14 -23.50 -21.46
CA LYS A 109 6.73 -22.75 -20.27
C LYS A 109 7.13 -21.28 -20.37
N LEU A 110 8.31 -21.00 -20.92
CA LEU A 110 8.74 -19.63 -21.18
C LEU A 110 7.89 -18.97 -22.27
N VAL A 111 7.60 -19.69 -23.35
CA VAL A 111 6.75 -19.19 -24.44
C VAL A 111 5.33 -18.89 -23.96
N ASP A 112 4.74 -19.79 -23.15
CA ASP A 112 3.44 -19.56 -22.52
C ASP A 112 3.45 -18.32 -21.58
N ALA A 113 4.48 -18.20 -20.75
CA ALA A 113 4.62 -17.03 -19.88
C ALA A 113 4.75 -15.72 -20.68
N ALA A 114 5.57 -15.71 -21.72
CA ALA A 114 5.74 -14.56 -22.60
C ALA A 114 4.42 -14.17 -23.29
N ALA A 115 3.67 -15.15 -23.80
CA ALA A 115 2.36 -14.92 -24.39
C ALA A 115 1.35 -14.30 -23.40
N LYS A 116 1.29 -14.83 -22.16
CA LYS A 116 0.40 -14.30 -21.10
C LYS A 116 0.83 -12.92 -20.60
N MET A 117 2.11 -12.60 -20.69
CA MET A 117 2.64 -11.26 -20.42
C MET A 117 2.49 -10.32 -21.62
N GLY A 118 2.18 -10.84 -22.81
CA GLY A 118 2.07 -10.07 -24.06
C GLY A 118 3.41 -9.51 -24.53
N VAL A 119 4.50 -10.25 -24.35
CA VAL A 119 5.86 -9.85 -24.72
C VAL A 119 6.58 -10.96 -25.47
N ASP A 120 7.74 -10.65 -26.06
CA ASP A 120 8.57 -11.68 -26.70
C ASP A 120 9.24 -12.61 -25.65
N PRO A 121 9.54 -13.88 -25.99
CA PRO A 121 10.17 -14.82 -25.07
C PRO A 121 11.53 -14.37 -24.50
N ALA A 122 12.30 -13.59 -25.26
CA ALA A 122 13.58 -13.08 -24.78
C ALA A 122 13.38 -12.00 -23.69
N ALA A 123 12.33 -11.19 -23.81
CA ALA A 123 11.93 -10.20 -22.83
C ALA A 123 11.42 -10.86 -21.55
N ALA A 124 10.53 -11.86 -21.67
CA ALA A 124 10.12 -12.67 -20.53
C ALA A 124 11.33 -13.29 -19.81
N LEU A 125 12.29 -13.84 -20.55
CA LEU A 125 13.51 -14.42 -19.99
C LEU A 125 14.37 -13.39 -19.24
N ARG A 126 14.46 -12.14 -19.73
CA ARG A 126 15.17 -11.06 -19.01
C ARG A 126 14.51 -10.77 -17.65
N LEU A 127 13.19 -10.65 -17.60
CA LEU A 127 12.47 -10.42 -16.35
C LEU A 127 12.64 -11.60 -15.38
N ILE A 128 12.53 -12.84 -15.88
CA ILE A 128 12.78 -14.04 -15.09
C ILE A 128 14.22 -14.05 -14.55
N GLY A 129 15.20 -13.63 -15.36
CA GLY A 129 16.59 -13.47 -14.92
C GLY A 129 16.74 -12.50 -13.75
N LYS A 130 15.99 -11.39 -13.75
CA LYS A 130 15.96 -10.44 -12.62
C LYS A 130 15.37 -11.06 -11.36
N PHE A 131 14.28 -11.81 -11.47
CA PHE A 131 13.75 -12.58 -10.34
C PHE A 131 14.76 -13.63 -9.85
N ALA A 132 15.46 -14.32 -10.74
CA ALA A 132 16.48 -15.29 -10.36
C ALA A 132 17.63 -14.66 -9.55
N LEU A 133 17.97 -13.39 -9.79
CA LEU A 133 18.93 -12.65 -8.96
C LEU A 133 18.42 -12.45 -7.52
N LEU A 134 17.11 -12.27 -7.32
CA LEU A 134 16.51 -12.22 -5.98
C LEU A 134 16.59 -13.57 -5.26
N HIS A 135 16.60 -14.68 -6.01
CA HIS A 135 16.71 -16.06 -5.50
C HIS A 135 18.16 -16.47 -5.21
N SER A 136 19.13 -15.56 -5.38
CA SER A 136 20.54 -15.86 -5.08
C SER A 136 20.70 -16.26 -3.61
N PRO A 137 21.35 -17.40 -3.31
CA PRO A 137 21.60 -17.83 -1.92
C PRO A 137 22.55 -16.91 -1.16
N PHE A 138 23.26 -16.04 -1.88
CA PHE A 138 24.15 -15.01 -1.32
C PHE A 138 23.48 -13.62 -1.25
N GLY A 139 22.23 -13.51 -1.69
CA GLY A 139 21.43 -12.30 -1.59
C GLY A 139 20.91 -12.05 -0.18
N PRO A 140 20.55 -10.80 0.16
CA PRO A 140 19.89 -10.53 1.43
C PRO A 140 18.50 -11.17 1.45
N SER A 141 18.13 -11.72 2.61
CA SER A 141 16.75 -12.09 2.91
C SER A 141 15.87 -10.85 2.95
N ARG A 142 14.78 -10.85 2.16
CA ARG A 142 13.89 -9.68 2.03
C ARG A 142 12.51 -9.92 2.62
N THR A 143 11.89 -8.85 3.10
CA THR A 143 10.49 -8.76 3.51
C THR A 143 9.81 -7.70 2.66
N LEU A 144 8.63 -8.00 2.11
CA LEU A 144 7.85 -7.04 1.31
C LEU A 144 6.51 -6.71 1.96
N HIS A 145 6.25 -5.43 2.13
CA HIS A 145 4.98 -4.92 2.62
C HIS A 145 4.21 -4.29 1.46
N PHE A 146 3.33 -5.07 0.83
CA PHE A 146 2.44 -4.57 -0.20
C PHE A 146 1.32 -3.73 0.45
N ARG A 147 1.06 -2.57 -0.13
CA ARG A 147 -0.06 -1.67 0.15
C ARG A 147 -0.85 -1.51 -1.14
N ALA A 148 -1.50 -2.62 -1.50
CA ALA A 148 -2.15 -2.82 -2.79
C ALA A 148 -3.64 -3.07 -2.66
N CYS A 149 -4.38 -2.04 -2.24
CA CYS A 149 -5.81 -2.12 -1.94
C CYS A 149 -6.12 -3.38 -1.08
N ASN A 150 -6.99 -4.28 -1.56
CA ASN A 150 -7.42 -5.52 -0.88
C ASN A 150 -6.69 -6.79 -1.36
N PHE A 151 -5.51 -6.65 -1.98
CA PHE A 151 -4.69 -7.74 -2.51
C PHE A 151 -4.51 -8.93 -1.57
N GLY A 152 -4.46 -8.69 -0.25
CA GLY A 152 -4.31 -9.74 0.75
C GLY A 152 -5.53 -10.63 0.98
N GLN A 153 -6.66 -10.42 0.30
CA GLN A 153 -7.80 -11.35 0.38
C GLN A 153 -7.50 -12.72 -0.24
N ASN A 154 -6.49 -12.82 -1.12
CA ASN A 154 -6.10 -14.07 -1.76
C ASN A 154 -4.73 -14.56 -1.22
N ASN A 155 -4.77 -15.46 -0.23
CA ASN A 155 -3.57 -16.02 0.38
C ASN A 155 -2.72 -16.86 -0.59
N THR A 156 -3.34 -17.57 -1.54
CA THR A 156 -2.61 -18.33 -2.57
C THR A 156 -1.79 -17.39 -3.45
N MET A 157 -2.40 -16.29 -3.88
CA MET A 157 -1.70 -15.28 -4.65
C MET A 157 -0.55 -14.68 -3.84
N LEU A 158 -0.76 -14.32 -2.58
CA LEU A 158 0.32 -13.82 -1.72
C LEU A 158 1.48 -14.82 -1.59
N ALA A 159 1.19 -16.10 -1.41
CA ALA A 159 2.21 -17.14 -1.39
C ALA A 159 2.97 -17.19 -2.73
N GLY A 160 2.28 -17.04 -3.86
CA GLY A 160 2.90 -16.90 -5.18
C GLY A 160 3.86 -15.71 -5.27
N TYR A 161 3.49 -14.53 -4.75
CA TYR A 161 4.40 -13.37 -4.69
C TYR A 161 5.58 -13.60 -3.76
N LYS A 162 5.36 -14.25 -2.61
CA LYS A 162 6.46 -14.62 -1.70
C LYS A 162 7.49 -15.51 -2.41
N LEU A 163 7.01 -16.51 -3.15
CA LEU A 163 7.86 -17.40 -3.94
C LEU A 163 8.57 -16.64 -5.06
N LEU A 164 7.85 -15.80 -5.81
CA LEU A 164 8.38 -15.03 -6.93
C LEU A 164 9.52 -14.10 -6.50
N PHE A 165 9.31 -13.32 -5.43
CA PHE A 165 10.30 -12.38 -4.92
C PHE A 165 11.34 -13.02 -3.99
N HIS A 166 11.22 -14.32 -3.69
CA HIS A 166 12.09 -15.05 -2.75
C HIS A 166 12.23 -14.37 -1.39
N THR A 167 11.09 -13.97 -0.82
CA THR A 167 11.05 -13.22 0.43
C THR A 167 10.75 -14.11 1.61
N VAL A 168 11.24 -13.74 2.80
CA VAL A 168 10.92 -14.42 4.06
C VAL A 168 9.45 -14.23 4.42
N MET A 169 8.91 -13.06 4.09
CA MET A 169 7.54 -12.69 4.40
C MET A 169 7.02 -11.67 3.39
N VAL A 170 5.74 -11.81 3.06
CA VAL A 170 4.96 -10.74 2.42
C VAL A 170 3.79 -10.34 3.31
N THR A 171 3.43 -9.06 3.31
CA THR A 171 2.22 -8.58 3.99
C THR A 171 1.36 -7.76 3.05
N ALA A 172 0.04 -7.85 3.19
CA ALA A 172 -0.89 -7.05 2.39
C ALA A 172 -2.22 -6.82 3.12
N PRO A 173 -2.97 -5.76 2.79
CA PRO A 173 -4.29 -5.55 3.36
C PRO A 173 -5.33 -6.53 2.77
N THR A 174 -6.18 -7.04 3.64
CA THR A 174 -7.33 -7.94 3.34
C THR A 174 -8.62 -7.19 3.03
N CYS A 175 -8.53 -5.87 2.86
CA CYS A 175 -9.66 -4.98 2.63
C CYS A 175 -9.17 -3.73 1.88
N ARG A 176 -10.09 -2.82 1.53
CA ARG A 176 -9.70 -1.64 0.77
C ARG A 176 -8.83 -0.71 1.61
N MET A 177 -7.77 -0.21 0.97
CA MET A 177 -6.81 0.74 1.55
C MET A 177 -6.81 2.03 0.75
N PHE A 178 -6.84 3.14 1.45
CA PHE A 178 -6.84 4.47 0.85
C PHE A 178 -5.87 5.38 1.59
N TYR A 179 -5.28 6.32 0.88
CA TYR A 179 -4.61 7.47 1.47
C TYR A 179 -5.56 8.65 1.32
N LEU A 180 -5.93 9.28 2.43
CA LEU A 180 -6.89 10.38 2.46
C LEU A 180 -6.18 11.67 2.84
N ARG A 181 -6.43 12.74 2.07
CA ARG A 181 -6.03 14.08 2.50
C ARG A 181 -7.10 14.55 3.44
N ILE A 182 -6.71 14.88 4.66
CA ILE A 182 -7.58 15.42 5.69
C ILE A 182 -7.28 16.93 5.76
N PRO A 183 -8.21 17.79 5.33
CA PRO A 183 -8.10 19.24 5.50
C PRO A 183 -9.06 19.70 6.61
N PRO A 184 -8.66 19.66 7.90
CA PRO A 184 -9.55 20.07 8.98
C PRO A 184 -10.00 21.52 8.81
N GLY A 185 -11.30 21.73 8.83
CA GLY A 185 -11.94 23.04 8.90
C GLY A 185 -12.55 23.28 10.27
N ARG A 186 -12.76 24.55 10.62
CA ARG A 186 -13.49 24.90 11.83
C ARG A 186 -14.99 24.69 11.62
N PRO A 187 -15.73 24.10 12.58
CA PRO A 187 -17.19 24.15 12.54
C PRO A 187 -17.69 25.59 12.40
N GLY A 188 -18.77 25.81 11.64
CA GLY A 188 -19.39 27.13 11.55
C GLY A 188 -19.97 27.56 12.90
N ALA A 189 -20.06 28.86 13.16
CA ALA A 189 -20.50 29.39 14.47
C ALA A 189 -21.90 28.89 14.92
N SER A 190 -22.78 28.58 13.97
CA SER A 190 -24.13 28.04 14.22
C SER A 190 -24.22 26.53 14.02
N SER A 191 -23.11 25.84 13.74
CA SER A 191 -23.09 24.39 13.57
C SER A 191 -23.15 23.68 14.93
N PRO A 192 -23.78 22.50 15.01
CA PRO A 192 -23.66 21.66 16.20
C PRO A 192 -22.19 21.37 16.52
N SER A 193 -21.88 21.11 17.79
CA SER A 193 -20.52 20.75 18.21
C SER A 193 -20.08 19.45 17.55
N ILE A 194 -18.76 19.21 17.47
CA ILE A 194 -18.21 17.98 16.89
C ILE A 194 -18.81 16.70 17.55
N PRO A 195 -18.92 16.60 18.89
CA PRO A 195 -19.60 15.46 19.53
C PRO A 195 -21.08 15.32 19.15
N GLN A 196 -21.81 16.43 19.00
CA GLN A 196 -23.21 16.39 18.56
C GLN A 196 -23.33 15.89 17.12
N LEU A 197 -22.46 16.34 16.22
CA LEU A 197 -22.39 15.85 14.85
C LEU A 197 -22.00 14.37 14.78
N ALA A 198 -21.10 13.92 15.66
CA ALA A 198 -20.69 12.52 15.73
C ALA A 198 -21.86 11.58 16.08
N GLY A 199 -22.81 12.04 16.90
CA GLY A 199 -24.04 11.31 17.23
C GLY A 199 -25.09 11.28 16.11
N GLN A 200 -24.91 12.05 15.04
CA GLN A 200 -25.83 12.10 13.90
C GLN A 200 -25.34 11.18 12.79
N GLN A 201 -26.28 10.56 12.06
CA GLN A 201 -25.95 9.83 10.85
C GLN A 201 -25.46 10.79 9.74
N PRO A 202 -24.49 10.38 8.91
CA PRO A 202 -24.13 11.14 7.72
C PRO A 202 -25.32 11.32 6.78
N THR A 203 -25.45 12.51 6.19
CA THR A 203 -26.54 12.82 5.24
C THR A 203 -26.29 12.24 3.86
N THR A 204 -25.02 11.97 3.52
CA THR A 204 -24.64 11.38 2.23
C THR A 204 -24.54 9.85 2.39
N PRO A 205 -25.19 9.07 1.51
CA PRO A 205 -25.09 7.60 1.53
C PRO A 205 -23.63 7.13 1.38
N ARG A 206 -23.31 5.96 1.93
CA ARG A 206 -21.95 5.36 1.89
C ARG A 206 -20.85 6.27 2.47
N THR A 207 -21.22 7.20 3.33
CA THR A 207 -20.26 7.98 4.11
C THR A 207 -19.90 7.23 5.38
N ARG A 208 -18.59 7.08 5.59
CA ARG A 208 -17.98 6.56 6.80
C ARG A 208 -17.60 7.73 7.68
N ARG A 209 -18.27 7.85 8.82
CA ARG A 209 -17.99 8.90 9.80
C ARG A 209 -17.12 8.33 10.90
N ARG A 210 -16.14 9.12 11.32
CA ARG A 210 -15.31 8.81 12.47
C ARG A 210 -15.06 10.05 13.30
N MET A 211 -15.34 9.94 14.60
CA MET A 211 -14.90 10.90 15.58
C MET A 211 -13.68 10.32 16.30
N PHE A 212 -12.61 11.10 16.36
CA PHE A 212 -11.52 10.93 17.29
C PHE A 212 -11.82 11.84 18.49
N GLY A 213 -11.86 11.26 19.68
CA GLY A 213 -12.02 12.03 20.92
C GLY A 213 -10.90 13.05 21.11
N PRO A 214 -10.95 13.93 22.12
CA PRO A 214 -9.80 14.78 22.41
C PRO A 214 -8.55 13.91 22.66
N ALA A 215 -7.38 14.43 22.29
CA ALA A 215 -6.12 13.72 22.52
C ALA A 215 -5.99 13.40 24.02
N PRO A 216 -5.51 12.19 24.41
CA PRO A 216 -5.43 11.80 25.82
C PRO A 216 -4.59 12.72 26.70
N ASP A 217 -3.63 13.43 26.09
CA ASP A 217 -2.73 14.39 26.73
C ASP A 217 -3.26 15.84 26.67
N GLY A 218 -4.47 16.06 26.15
CA GLY A 218 -5.09 17.38 26.00
C GLY A 218 -4.47 18.26 24.91
N THR A 219 -3.60 17.72 24.05
CA THR A 219 -2.88 18.53 23.04
C THR A 219 -3.65 18.79 21.75
N ALA A 220 -4.77 18.09 21.54
CA ALA A 220 -5.64 18.30 20.39
C ALA A 220 -7.11 18.09 20.74
N ASP A 221 -7.97 18.94 20.18
CA ASP A 221 -9.42 18.87 20.29
C ASP A 221 -9.98 17.72 19.45
N PRO A 222 -11.26 17.33 19.68
CA PRO A 222 -11.88 16.28 18.88
C PRO A 222 -11.81 16.54 17.38
N LEU A 223 -11.49 15.51 16.60
CA LEU A 223 -11.48 15.53 15.15
C LEU A 223 -12.63 14.67 14.62
N LEU A 224 -13.46 15.20 13.74
CA LEU A 224 -14.46 14.41 13.01
C LEU A 224 -14.12 14.37 11.53
N VAL A 225 -14.10 13.17 10.95
CA VAL A 225 -13.79 12.93 9.55
C VAL A 225 -14.92 12.12 8.93
N ASP A 226 -15.47 12.63 7.83
CA ASP A 226 -16.40 11.94 6.96
C ASP A 226 -15.72 11.62 5.63
N VAL A 227 -15.72 10.33 5.29
CA VAL A 227 -15.16 9.81 4.04
C VAL A 227 -16.29 9.22 3.22
N HIS A 228 -16.50 9.74 2.03
CA HIS A 228 -17.53 9.25 1.11
C HIS A 228 -16.91 8.29 0.10
N ASP A 229 -17.57 7.15 -0.04
CA ASP A 229 -17.24 6.10 -0.99
C ASP A 229 -18.11 6.27 -2.24
N ILE A 230 -17.53 6.87 -3.29
CA ILE A 230 -18.25 7.39 -4.46
C ILE A 230 -18.78 6.25 -5.33
N ASP A 231 -18.00 5.18 -5.49
CA ASP A 231 -18.32 4.09 -6.41
C ASP A 231 -18.37 2.72 -5.75
N GLY A 232 -18.04 2.59 -4.45
CA GLY A 232 -17.95 1.28 -3.80
C GLY A 232 -16.69 0.50 -4.18
N HIS A 233 -15.77 1.13 -4.92
CA HIS A 233 -14.55 0.52 -5.42
C HIS A 233 -13.34 1.34 -4.97
N GLY A 234 -12.78 2.17 -5.86
CA GLY A 234 -11.50 2.84 -5.67
C GLY A 234 -11.60 4.34 -5.45
N ARG A 235 -12.78 4.94 -5.63
CA ARG A 235 -12.93 6.41 -5.57
C ARG A 235 -13.55 6.83 -4.26
N VAL A 236 -12.74 7.53 -3.46
CA VAL A 236 -13.14 8.05 -2.16
C VAL A 236 -12.78 9.52 -2.06
N GLU A 237 -13.57 10.28 -1.29
CA GLU A 237 -13.31 11.69 -1.01
C GLU A 237 -13.53 12.00 0.47
N THR A 238 -12.73 12.92 1.00
CA THR A 238 -12.96 13.50 2.33
C THR A 238 -14.02 14.59 2.19
N LEU A 239 -15.28 14.28 2.45
CA LEU A 239 -16.37 15.27 2.38
C LEU A 239 -16.23 16.34 3.45
N ARG A 240 -15.79 15.93 4.64
CA ARG A 240 -15.73 16.78 5.81
C ARG A 240 -14.61 16.32 6.73
N ALA A 241 -13.81 17.27 7.19
CA ALA A 241 -12.93 17.12 8.32
C ALA A 241 -13.14 18.34 9.23
N LEU A 242 -13.56 18.13 10.48
CA LEU A 242 -13.85 19.20 11.44
C LEU A 242 -12.96 19.11 12.65
N LEU A 243 -12.42 20.26 13.04
CA LEU A 243 -11.56 20.44 14.21
C LEU A 243 -11.73 21.87 14.72
N ASP A 244 -11.93 22.07 16.03
CA ASP A 244 -12.18 23.39 16.60
C ASP A 244 -11.02 24.36 16.39
N HIS A 245 -9.79 23.82 16.36
CA HIS A 245 -8.57 24.53 16.01
C HIS A 245 -7.84 23.82 14.86
N PRO A 246 -8.10 24.18 13.59
CA PRO A 246 -7.49 23.54 12.42
C PRO A 246 -5.95 23.45 12.44
N GLY A 247 -5.27 24.38 13.11
CA GLY A 247 -3.82 24.35 13.30
C GLY A 247 -3.29 23.13 14.07
N GLN A 248 -4.15 22.39 14.77
CA GLN A 248 -3.81 21.13 15.44
C GLN A 248 -3.80 19.92 14.47
N GLY A 249 -4.09 20.11 13.18
CA GLY A 249 -4.06 19.03 12.18
C GLY A 249 -2.76 18.21 12.16
N PRO A 250 -1.55 18.82 12.19
CA PRO A 250 -0.29 18.10 12.32
C PRO A 250 -0.19 17.26 13.59
N ARG A 251 -0.78 17.70 14.71
CA ARG A 251 -0.81 16.92 15.95
C ARG A 251 -1.69 15.68 15.79
N TRP A 252 -2.85 15.82 15.14
CA TRP A 252 -3.69 14.67 14.78
C TRP A 252 -2.99 13.71 13.83
N ALA A 253 -2.22 14.22 12.87
CA ALA A 253 -1.42 13.39 11.98
C ALA A 253 -0.44 12.53 12.80
N GLU A 254 0.36 13.14 13.67
CA GLU A 254 1.30 12.45 14.56
C GLU A 254 0.60 11.40 15.44
N LEU A 255 -0.53 11.75 16.06
CA LEU A 255 -1.29 10.83 16.91
C LEU A 255 -1.87 9.62 16.15
N LEU A 256 -2.17 9.76 14.86
CA LEU A 256 -2.80 8.70 14.05
C LEU A 256 -1.80 7.88 13.24
N THR A 257 -0.66 8.46 12.88
CA THR A 257 0.38 7.82 12.05
C THR A 257 1.65 7.50 12.84
N GLY A 258 1.79 8.01 14.08
CA GLY A 258 2.93 7.81 14.98
C GLY A 258 4.08 8.79 14.78
N HIS A 259 4.11 9.50 13.66
CA HIS A 259 5.10 10.52 13.35
C HIS A 259 4.61 11.37 12.18
N TRP A 260 4.86 12.68 12.22
CA TRP A 260 4.51 13.62 11.15
C TRP A 260 5.37 14.88 11.24
N THR A 261 6.10 15.22 10.17
CA THR A 261 7.07 16.34 10.18
C THR A 261 6.57 17.63 9.55
N ASN A 262 5.46 17.60 8.80
CA ASN A 262 4.91 18.81 8.19
C ASN A 262 4.00 19.55 9.18
N HIS A 263 4.59 20.50 9.91
CA HIS A 263 3.88 21.36 10.86
C HIS A 263 3.44 22.71 10.26
N THR A 264 3.75 22.99 9.00
CA THR A 264 3.45 24.29 8.38
C THR A 264 2.07 24.32 7.73
N ALA A 265 1.50 23.17 7.39
CA ALA A 265 0.17 23.05 6.83
C ALA A 265 -0.81 22.39 7.82
N PRO A 266 -2.07 22.87 7.91
CA PRO A 266 -3.07 22.25 8.78
C PRO A 266 -3.59 20.91 8.24
N ASN A 267 -3.32 20.59 6.97
CA ASN A 267 -3.75 19.34 6.35
C ASN A 267 -2.71 18.23 6.57
N PHE A 268 -3.18 16.99 6.54
CA PHE A 268 -2.31 15.82 6.63
C PHE A 268 -2.84 14.67 5.77
N VAL A 269 -2.02 13.64 5.62
CA VAL A 269 -2.41 12.41 4.91
C VAL A 269 -2.59 11.28 5.90
N LEU A 270 -3.74 10.62 5.83
CA LEU A 270 -4.10 9.50 6.68
C LEU A 270 -4.34 8.26 5.81
N PRO A 271 -3.49 7.22 5.90
CA PRO A 271 -3.83 5.92 5.35
C PRO A 271 -4.91 5.28 6.21
N VAL A 272 -5.92 4.70 5.56
CA VAL A 272 -7.06 4.08 6.23
C VAL A 272 -7.39 2.74 5.59
N LEU A 273 -7.94 1.85 6.41
CA LEU A 273 -8.44 0.54 6.01
C LEU A 273 -9.91 0.38 6.43
N TRP A 274 -10.75 -0.19 5.57
CA TRP A 274 -12.10 -0.59 5.95
C TRP A 274 -12.61 -1.77 5.12
N ARG A 275 -13.56 -2.51 5.68
CA ARG A 275 -14.42 -3.43 4.93
C ARG A 275 -15.68 -2.73 4.47
N ASP A 276 -16.27 -3.21 3.37
CA ASP A 276 -17.44 -2.55 2.76
C ASP A 276 -18.66 -2.52 3.68
N THR A 277 -18.75 -3.49 4.58
CA THR A 277 -19.79 -3.62 5.60
C THR A 277 -19.60 -2.69 6.80
N GLU A 278 -18.47 -1.99 6.91
CA GLU A 278 -18.16 -1.14 8.05
C GLU A 278 -18.66 0.30 7.83
N SER A 279 -19.28 0.87 8.86
CA SER A 279 -19.73 2.27 8.89
C SER A 279 -18.61 3.27 9.22
N SER A 280 -17.41 2.78 9.50
CA SER A 280 -16.23 3.57 9.84
C SER A 280 -14.98 2.95 9.22
N PHE A 281 -13.82 3.53 9.50
CA PHE A 281 -12.52 3.11 8.98
C PHE A 281 -11.49 3.06 10.09
N HIS A 282 -10.35 2.43 9.83
CA HIS A 282 -9.30 2.15 10.81
C HIS A 282 -8.00 2.84 10.42
N CYS A 283 -7.21 3.22 11.43
CA CYS A 283 -5.99 4.03 11.30
C CYS A 283 -4.74 3.25 11.75
N PRO A 284 -3.53 3.61 11.28
CA PRO A 284 -2.31 2.79 11.42
C PRO A 284 -1.96 2.32 12.84
N LEU A 285 -2.25 3.10 13.87
CA LEU A 285 -1.90 2.75 15.25
C LEU A 285 -2.95 1.88 15.96
N GLU A 286 -4.03 1.52 15.28
CA GLU A 286 -5.18 0.83 15.89
C GLU A 286 -5.14 -0.67 15.66
N GLY A 287 -5.67 -1.44 16.62
CA GLY A 287 -5.79 -2.89 16.52
C GLY A 287 -6.48 -3.34 15.23
N GLY A 288 -7.63 -2.71 14.90
CA GLY A 288 -8.37 -3.06 13.70
C GLY A 288 -7.60 -2.81 12.40
N TYR A 289 -6.75 -1.79 12.30
CA TYR A 289 -5.91 -1.61 11.10
C TYR A 289 -4.95 -2.79 10.92
N ARG A 290 -4.32 -3.21 12.02
CA ARG A 290 -3.33 -4.29 12.05
C ARG A 290 -3.96 -5.65 11.75
N GLU A 291 -5.13 -5.91 12.30
CA GLU A 291 -5.93 -7.13 12.05
C GLU A 291 -6.36 -7.28 10.59
N ARG A 292 -6.33 -6.19 9.81
CA ARG A 292 -6.61 -6.23 8.37
C ARG A 292 -5.39 -6.47 7.51
N LEU A 293 -4.20 -6.61 8.08
CA LEU A 293 -3.01 -7.08 7.36
C LEU A 293 -2.92 -8.60 7.48
N THR A 294 -2.71 -9.29 6.36
CA THR A 294 -2.38 -10.71 6.32
C THR A 294 -0.90 -10.90 5.98
N PHE A 295 -0.40 -12.10 6.27
CA PHE A 295 1.01 -12.47 6.16
C PHE A 295 1.09 -13.81 5.41
N ALA A 296 2.04 -13.92 4.48
CA ALA A 296 2.41 -15.20 3.85
C ALA A 296 3.90 -15.45 3.93
#